data_AF-A0A3D2K1W0-F1
#
_entry.id   AF-A0A3D2K1W0-F1
#
_cell.length_a   1.000
_cell.length_b   1.000
_cell.length_c   1.000
_cell.angle_alpha   90.00
_cell.angle_beta   90.00
_cell.angle_gamma   90.00
#
_symmetry.space_group_name_H-M   'P 1'
#
loop_
_entity.id
_entity.type
_entity.pdbx_description
1 polymer ?
#
loop_
_entity_poly.entity_id
_entity_poly.type
_entity_poly.pdbx_seq_one_letter_code
_entity_poly.pdbx_strand_id
1 'polypeptide(L)'
;MPNFVFKFCGENGSAKTMQNCYEYTFNSAGMQIRRYQRNAKNPAPLAQIELKPSKFERRNIKLDFHINRKEGLITFYVDDKKIGTYPDQLEKSIGEYIIFSNRARQNQITIKNLTVKDLNNGGALRFYETSKKIVSDTFLDSDGNIRSGEIFKISRAENKKRIMLMKGKFNASPLSVPDHRISLLSFTQKDNSPHFPESNFVATLLQNGQLKLSNLELIDGYLEAVHPILGNCKIDIKALLSLSKQANQKSSGRQ
;
A
#
# COMPACT_ATOMS: atom_id res chain seq x y z
N MET A 1 12.41 -29.34 -1.76
CA MET A 1 12.19 -28.14 -2.62
C MET A 1 10.86 -27.51 -2.23
N PRO A 2 10.73 -26.16 -2.19
CA PRO A 2 9.45 -25.53 -1.89
C PRO A 2 8.45 -25.90 -2.99
N ASN A 3 7.20 -26.08 -2.59
CA ASN A 3 6.07 -26.15 -3.51
C ASN A 3 4.91 -25.44 -2.80
N PHE A 4 5.05 -24.12 -2.75
CA PHE A 4 4.08 -23.25 -2.12
C PHE A 4 3.05 -22.83 -3.15
N VAL A 5 1.78 -22.92 -2.76
CA VAL A 5 0.68 -22.47 -3.58
C VAL A 5 -0.25 -21.64 -2.71
N PHE A 6 -0.76 -20.55 -3.24
CA PHE A 6 -1.92 -19.93 -2.65
C PHE A 6 -2.87 -19.43 -3.72
N LYS A 7 -4.16 -19.50 -3.39
CA LYS A 7 -5.24 -18.98 -4.21
C LYS A 7 -5.72 -17.67 -3.62
N PHE A 8 -6.12 -16.74 -4.47
CA PHE A 8 -6.70 -15.47 -4.06
C PHE A 8 -7.86 -15.09 -4.97
N CYS A 9 -8.74 -14.24 -4.45
CA CYS A 9 -10.04 -13.96 -5.03
C CYS A 9 -10.87 -15.23 -5.27
N GLY A 10 -10.80 -16.20 -4.36
CA GLY A 10 -11.60 -17.42 -4.41
C GLY A 10 -13.04 -17.17 -3.99
N GLU A 11 -13.99 -17.77 -4.70
CA GLU A 11 -15.43 -17.74 -4.38
C GLU A 11 -15.77 -18.46 -3.07
N ASN A 12 -14.94 -19.43 -2.66
CA ASN A 12 -15.10 -20.16 -1.41
C ASN A 12 -13.75 -20.53 -0.79
N GLY A 13 -13.76 -20.86 0.51
CA GLY A 13 -12.56 -21.19 1.28
C GLY A 13 -11.93 -22.56 0.99
N SER A 14 -12.47 -23.36 0.06
CA SER A 14 -11.98 -24.71 -0.18
C SER A 14 -10.88 -24.77 -1.24
N ALA A 15 -9.72 -25.34 -0.87
CA ALA A 15 -8.61 -25.56 -1.80
C ALA A 15 -8.93 -26.58 -2.91
N LYS A 16 -9.92 -27.46 -2.68
CA LYS A 16 -10.20 -28.66 -3.49
C LYS A 16 -11.31 -28.48 -4.52
N THR A 17 -12.20 -27.50 -4.31
CA THR A 17 -13.32 -27.22 -5.23
C THR A 17 -12.84 -26.43 -6.43
N MET A 18 -13.33 -26.78 -7.62
CA MET A 18 -13.19 -25.92 -8.80
C MET A 18 -13.99 -24.63 -8.55
N GLN A 19 -13.32 -23.49 -8.63
CA GLN A 19 -13.90 -22.19 -8.33
C GLN A 19 -13.20 -21.11 -9.13
N ASN A 20 -13.89 -19.99 -9.35
CA ASN A 20 -13.22 -18.82 -9.89
C ASN A 20 -12.20 -18.31 -8.88
N CYS A 21 -10.92 -18.34 -9.25
CA CYS A 21 -9.84 -17.76 -8.47
C CYS A 21 -8.62 -17.50 -9.34
N TYR A 22 -7.64 -16.81 -8.75
CA TYR A 22 -6.27 -16.80 -9.21
C TYR A 22 -5.45 -17.74 -8.31
N GLU A 23 -4.46 -18.42 -8.89
CA GLU A 23 -3.51 -19.26 -8.16
C GLU A 23 -2.09 -18.76 -8.43
N TYR A 24 -1.35 -18.48 -7.36
CA TYR A 24 0.09 -18.33 -7.40
C TYR A 24 0.77 -19.63 -6.99
N THR A 25 1.79 -20.03 -7.73
CA THR A 25 2.65 -21.17 -7.41
C THR A 25 4.11 -20.75 -7.37
N PHE A 26 4.83 -21.22 -6.36
CA PHE A 26 6.29 -21.12 -6.27
C PHE A 26 6.91 -22.49 -5.99
N ASN A 27 7.71 -22.97 -6.95
CA ASN A 27 8.36 -24.27 -6.89
C ASN A 27 9.71 -24.26 -7.63
N SER A 28 10.29 -25.45 -7.90
CA SER A 28 11.57 -25.58 -8.60
C SER A 28 11.59 -24.98 -10.02
N ALA A 29 10.44 -24.85 -10.67
CA ALA A 29 10.31 -24.22 -11.98
C ALA A 29 10.27 -22.69 -11.93
N GLY A 30 10.16 -22.10 -10.73
CA GLY A 30 10.05 -20.66 -10.53
C GLY A 30 8.68 -20.28 -10.01
N MET A 31 8.21 -19.10 -10.43
CA MET A 31 6.95 -18.51 -9.99
C MET A 31 5.94 -18.48 -11.14
N GLN A 32 4.68 -18.72 -10.83
CA GLN A 32 3.61 -18.72 -11.81
C GLN A 32 2.32 -18.15 -11.24
N ILE A 33 1.58 -17.41 -12.06
CA ILE A 33 0.21 -16.95 -11.77
C ILE A 33 -0.71 -17.53 -12.84
N ARG A 34 -1.80 -18.18 -12.41
CA ARG A 34 -2.81 -18.76 -13.29
C ARG A 34 -4.22 -18.32 -12.88
N ARG A 35 -5.13 -18.28 -13.85
CA ARG A 35 -6.58 -18.07 -13.67
C ARG A 35 -7.32 -19.40 -13.75
N TYR A 36 -8.06 -19.74 -12.70
CA TYR A 36 -8.94 -20.91 -12.66
C TYR A 36 -10.38 -20.48 -12.88
N GLN A 37 -11.05 -20.97 -13.93
CA GLN A 37 -12.49 -20.76 -14.10
C GLN A 37 -13.26 -22.01 -13.67
N ARG A 38 -14.44 -21.82 -13.06
CA ARG A 38 -15.26 -22.92 -12.54
C ARG A 38 -15.53 -24.04 -13.56
N ASN A 39 -15.74 -23.67 -14.83
CA ASN A 39 -16.12 -24.60 -15.90
C ASN A 39 -14.99 -24.91 -16.90
N ALA A 40 -13.78 -24.42 -16.66
CA ALA A 40 -12.65 -24.66 -17.56
C ALA A 40 -11.85 -25.89 -17.11
N LYS A 41 -11.53 -26.78 -18.05
CA LYS A 41 -10.67 -27.96 -17.79
C LYS A 41 -9.26 -27.57 -17.37
N ASN A 42 -8.72 -26.50 -17.97
CA ASN A 42 -7.35 -26.07 -17.75
C ASN A 42 -7.32 -24.62 -17.24
N PRO A 43 -6.48 -24.31 -16.25
CA PRO A 43 -6.28 -22.94 -15.82
C PRO A 43 -5.51 -22.14 -16.87
N ALA A 44 -5.95 -20.92 -17.15
CA ALA A 44 -5.29 -20.03 -18.10
C ALA A 44 -4.03 -19.42 -17.47
N PRO A 45 -2.87 -19.40 -18.15
CA PRO A 45 -1.67 -18.77 -17.64
C PRO A 45 -1.82 -17.24 -17.69
N LEU A 46 -1.47 -16.54 -16.60
CA LEU A 46 -1.39 -15.09 -16.57
C LEU A 46 0.07 -14.59 -16.53
N ALA A 47 0.93 -15.31 -15.81
CA ALA A 47 2.34 -14.97 -15.69
C ALA A 47 3.19 -16.22 -15.49
N GLN A 48 4.35 -16.26 -16.16
CA GLN A 48 5.44 -17.19 -15.88
C GLN A 48 6.68 -16.35 -15.57
N ILE A 49 7.28 -16.56 -14.40
CA ILE A 49 8.33 -15.70 -13.86
C ILE A 49 9.54 -16.59 -13.51
N GLU A 50 10.67 -16.31 -14.15
CA GLU A 50 11.91 -17.12 -14.06
C GLU A 50 12.72 -16.91 -12.76
N LEU A 51 12.06 -16.53 -11.67
CA LEU A 51 12.67 -16.43 -10.34
C LEU A 51 12.56 -17.78 -9.63
N LYS A 52 13.63 -18.60 -9.75
CA LYS A 52 13.72 -19.93 -9.14
C LYS A 52 14.16 -19.86 -7.67
N PRO A 53 13.84 -20.87 -6.83
CA PRO A 53 14.25 -20.92 -5.43
C PRO A 53 15.75 -20.71 -5.19
N SER A 54 16.60 -21.18 -6.11
CA SER A 54 18.05 -21.02 -6.03
C SER A 54 18.54 -19.57 -6.11
N LYS A 55 17.69 -18.63 -6.54
CA LYS A 55 18.01 -17.20 -6.60
C LYS A 55 17.84 -16.49 -5.25
N PHE A 56 17.34 -17.17 -4.23
CA PHE A 56 17.08 -16.59 -2.91
C PHE A 56 17.99 -17.20 -1.84
N GLU A 57 19.04 -16.47 -1.47
CA GLU A 57 20.08 -16.94 -0.54
C GLU A 57 19.54 -17.22 0.87
N ARG A 58 18.57 -16.42 1.34
CA ARG A 58 18.08 -16.47 2.72
C ARG A 58 16.89 -17.42 2.93
N ARG A 59 16.50 -18.20 1.91
CA ARG A 59 15.30 -19.07 1.92
C ARG A 59 14.02 -18.36 2.43
N ASN A 60 13.99 -17.04 2.28
CA ASN A 60 12.91 -16.16 2.65
C ASN A 60 12.62 -15.29 1.42
N ILE A 61 11.34 -15.06 1.16
CA ILE A 61 10.84 -14.22 0.08
C ILE A 61 9.72 -13.37 0.63
N LYS A 62 9.73 -12.08 0.29
CA LYS A 62 8.58 -11.20 0.49
C LYS A 62 7.80 -11.12 -0.81
N LEU A 63 6.49 -11.36 -0.72
CA LEU A 63 5.58 -11.35 -1.86
C LEU A 63 4.49 -10.32 -1.62
N ASP A 64 4.27 -9.43 -2.58
CA ASP A 64 3.16 -8.48 -2.55
C ASP A 64 2.33 -8.57 -3.84
N PHE A 65 1.02 -8.57 -3.69
CA PHE A 65 0.04 -8.66 -4.78
C PHE A 65 -0.94 -7.51 -4.69
N HIS A 66 -1.03 -6.69 -5.75
CA HIS A 66 -2.03 -5.64 -5.87
C HIS A 66 -3.05 -6.05 -6.93
N ILE A 67 -4.30 -6.17 -6.51
CA ILE A 67 -5.39 -6.66 -7.35
C ILE A 67 -6.34 -5.50 -7.66
N ASN A 68 -6.33 -4.99 -8.88
CA ASN A 68 -7.36 -4.08 -9.36
C ASN A 68 -8.53 -4.92 -9.90
N ARG A 69 -9.51 -5.18 -9.04
CA ARG A 69 -10.70 -5.96 -9.41
C ARG A 69 -11.58 -5.27 -10.45
N LYS A 70 -11.53 -3.94 -10.56
CA LYS A 70 -12.33 -3.19 -11.54
C LYS A 70 -11.75 -3.27 -12.94
N GLU A 71 -10.43 -3.29 -13.07
CA GLU A 71 -9.74 -3.36 -14.36
C GLU A 71 -9.26 -4.78 -14.70
N GLY A 72 -9.26 -5.70 -13.74
CA GLY A 72 -8.75 -7.06 -13.92
C GLY A 72 -7.23 -7.10 -13.98
N LEU A 73 -6.54 -6.24 -13.23
CA LEU A 73 -5.07 -6.19 -13.24
C LEU A 73 -4.49 -6.80 -11.98
N ILE A 74 -3.43 -7.60 -12.15
CA ILE A 74 -2.63 -8.16 -11.06
C ILE A 74 -1.23 -7.61 -11.16
N THR A 75 -0.83 -6.75 -10.23
CA THR A 75 0.57 -6.32 -10.11
C THR A 75 1.27 -7.12 -9.03
N PHE A 76 2.40 -7.71 -9.38
CA PHE A 76 3.16 -8.62 -8.51
C PHE A 76 4.54 -8.06 -8.20
N TYR A 77 4.94 -8.16 -6.93
CA TYR A 77 6.24 -7.73 -6.43
C TYR A 77 6.91 -8.87 -5.66
N VAL A 78 8.23 -8.95 -5.78
CA VAL A 78 9.09 -9.85 -5.02
C VAL A 78 10.18 -9.02 -4.37
N ASP A 79 10.34 -9.14 -3.06
CA ASP A 79 11.33 -8.38 -2.27
C ASP A 79 11.29 -6.88 -2.60
N ASP A 80 10.08 -6.31 -2.57
CA ASP A 80 9.77 -4.90 -2.88
C ASP A 80 10.04 -4.45 -4.33
N LYS A 81 10.50 -5.35 -5.21
CA LYS A 81 10.69 -5.06 -6.63
C LYS A 81 9.48 -5.47 -7.46
N LYS A 82 8.94 -4.54 -8.26
CA LYS A 82 7.89 -4.83 -9.24
C LYS A 82 8.41 -5.84 -10.25
N ILE A 83 7.74 -6.99 -10.34
CA ILE A 83 8.03 -8.02 -11.34
C ILE A 83 7.23 -7.74 -12.61
N GLY A 84 5.96 -7.37 -12.48
CA GLY A 84 5.11 -7.08 -13.62
C GLY A 84 3.66 -6.78 -13.24
N THR A 85 2.91 -6.32 -14.23
CA THR A 85 1.45 -6.16 -14.17
C THR A 85 0.83 -7.05 -15.24
N TYR A 86 -0.07 -7.93 -14.83
CA TYR A 86 -0.65 -8.97 -15.68
C TYR A 86 -2.16 -8.72 -15.81
N PRO A 87 -2.66 -8.43 -17.02
CA PRO A 87 -4.09 -8.29 -17.25
C PRO A 87 -4.76 -9.66 -17.32
N ASP A 88 -5.88 -9.80 -16.60
CA ASP A 88 -6.83 -10.87 -16.80
C ASP A 88 -7.82 -10.45 -17.89
N GLN A 89 -7.74 -11.11 -19.04
CA GLN A 89 -8.64 -10.85 -20.18
C GLN A 89 -9.97 -11.59 -20.06
N LEU A 90 -10.15 -12.41 -19.01
CA LEU A 90 -11.36 -13.17 -18.75
C LEU A 90 -12.27 -12.42 -17.76
N GLU A 91 -13.44 -13.00 -17.47
CA GLU A 91 -14.30 -12.49 -16.42
C GLU A 91 -13.57 -12.47 -15.07
N LYS A 92 -13.56 -11.29 -14.45
CA LYS A 92 -12.78 -10.96 -13.25
C LYS A 92 -13.19 -11.84 -12.07
N SER A 93 -12.22 -12.38 -11.34
CA SER A 93 -12.52 -13.11 -10.10
C SER A 93 -12.78 -12.13 -8.96
N ILE A 94 -14.02 -12.10 -8.44
CA ILE A 94 -14.45 -11.17 -7.37
C ILE A 94 -14.51 -11.82 -5.98
N GLY A 95 -14.04 -13.07 -5.85
CA GLY A 95 -14.14 -13.81 -4.59
C GLY A 95 -13.39 -13.17 -3.41
N GLU A 96 -13.74 -13.59 -2.20
CA GLU A 96 -13.30 -12.96 -0.94
C GLU A 96 -12.25 -13.79 -0.19
N TYR A 97 -11.98 -15.01 -0.66
CA TYR A 97 -11.10 -15.95 0.03
C TYR A 97 -9.66 -15.89 -0.47
N ILE A 98 -8.72 -15.98 0.48
CA ILE A 98 -7.30 -16.29 0.24
C ILE A 98 -7.03 -17.64 0.88
N ILE A 99 -6.51 -18.59 0.11
CA ILE A 99 -6.34 -19.99 0.52
C ILE A 99 -4.87 -20.37 0.37
N PHE A 100 -4.20 -20.65 1.48
CA PHE A 100 -2.81 -21.09 1.48
C PHE A 100 -2.71 -22.61 1.42
N SER A 101 -1.77 -23.13 0.64
CA SER A 101 -1.60 -24.57 0.43
C SER A 101 -0.12 -24.91 0.25
N ASN A 102 0.39 -25.77 1.13
CA ASN A 102 1.71 -26.35 0.95
C ASN A 102 1.58 -27.70 0.22
N ARG A 103 2.09 -27.78 -1.00
CA ARG A 103 2.11 -29.02 -1.80
C ARG A 103 3.46 -29.74 -1.71
N ALA A 104 4.36 -29.31 -0.83
CA ALA A 104 5.64 -29.98 -0.59
C ALA A 104 5.48 -31.16 0.40
N ARG A 105 6.14 -32.29 0.12
CA ARG A 105 6.00 -33.52 0.93
C ARG A 105 6.67 -33.47 2.31
N GLN A 106 7.79 -32.76 2.45
CA GLN A 106 8.64 -32.79 3.65
C GLN A 106 9.15 -31.42 4.11
N ASN A 107 8.71 -30.33 3.46
CA ASN A 107 9.18 -28.98 3.79
C ASN A 107 8.11 -28.21 4.55
N GLN A 108 8.42 -27.77 5.75
CA GLN A 108 7.62 -26.76 6.44
C GLN A 108 7.79 -25.40 5.74
N ILE A 109 6.67 -24.71 5.51
CA ILE A 109 6.64 -23.36 4.97
C ILE A 109 5.96 -22.49 6.00
N THR A 110 6.64 -21.43 6.45
CA THR A 110 6.09 -20.49 7.42
C THR A 110 5.73 -19.19 6.70
N ILE A 111 4.50 -18.75 6.88
CA ILE A 111 4.04 -17.43 6.44
C ILE A 111 4.07 -16.50 7.65
N LYS A 112 4.72 -15.35 7.50
CA LYS A 112 4.80 -14.32 8.55
C LYS A 112 4.36 -12.98 7.96
N ASN A 113 3.88 -12.08 8.84
CA ASN A 113 3.52 -10.70 8.48
C ASN A 113 2.46 -10.59 7.37
N LEU A 114 1.53 -11.54 7.30
CA LEU A 114 0.42 -11.48 6.34
C LEU A 114 -0.44 -10.25 6.62
N THR A 115 -0.59 -9.39 5.62
CA THR A 115 -1.38 -8.18 5.69
C THR A 115 -2.28 -8.11 4.46
N VAL A 116 -3.58 -7.92 4.66
CA VAL A 116 -4.56 -7.67 3.59
C VAL A 116 -5.11 -6.26 3.80
N LYS A 117 -5.09 -5.45 2.74
CA LYS A 117 -5.60 -4.08 2.77
C LYS A 117 -6.47 -3.86 1.57
N ASP A 118 -7.59 -3.17 1.78
CA ASP A 118 -8.30 -2.55 0.67
C ASP A 118 -7.56 -1.28 0.27
N LEU A 119 -7.14 -1.23 -0.99
CA LEU A 119 -6.52 -0.06 -1.59
C LEU A 119 -7.53 0.50 -2.58
N ASN A 120 -8.24 1.55 -2.19
CA ASN A 120 -9.21 2.26 -3.03
C ASN A 120 -8.57 2.66 -4.37
N ASN A 121 -8.65 1.82 -5.42
CA ASN A 121 -8.13 2.03 -6.79
C ASN A 121 -6.71 2.66 -6.91
N GLY A 122 -5.96 2.75 -5.81
CA GLY A 122 -4.70 3.47 -5.71
C GLY A 122 -3.56 2.49 -5.88
N GLY A 123 -3.00 2.44 -7.08
CA GLY A 123 -1.78 1.69 -7.35
C GLY A 123 -0.65 2.04 -6.37
N ALA A 124 0.09 0.98 -6.02
CA ALA A 124 1.35 0.95 -5.28
C ALA A 124 1.42 1.69 -3.94
N LEU A 125 1.20 0.94 -2.85
CA LEU A 125 1.84 1.23 -1.56
C LEU A 125 3.22 0.53 -1.53
N ARG A 126 4.25 1.32 -1.19
CA ARG A 126 5.60 0.92 -0.70
C ARG A 126 6.71 0.77 -1.75
N PHE A 127 7.22 1.90 -2.24
CA PHE A 127 8.67 2.08 -2.27
C PHE A 127 9.09 2.67 -0.92
N TYR A 128 9.64 1.84 -0.04
CA TYR A 128 10.62 2.33 0.92
C TYR A 128 11.97 2.24 0.20
N GLU A 129 12.37 3.27 -0.54
CA GLU A 129 13.81 3.47 -0.71
C GLU A 129 14.36 3.73 0.70
N THR A 130 15.03 2.72 1.22
CA THR A 130 15.86 2.83 2.41
C THR A 130 16.94 3.88 2.12
N SER A 131 17.01 4.91 2.96
CA SER A 131 18.24 5.65 3.28
C SER A 131 18.92 6.50 2.20
N LYS A 132 18.21 7.03 1.19
CA LYS A 132 18.76 8.14 0.39
C LYS A 132 18.15 9.46 0.83
N LYS A 133 19.01 10.46 1.11
CA LYS A 133 18.59 11.83 1.40
C LYS A 133 17.72 12.31 0.24
N ILE A 134 16.43 12.53 0.50
CA ILE A 134 15.48 13.03 -0.50
C ILE A 134 15.89 14.47 -0.81
N VAL A 135 16.46 14.66 -2.00
CA VAL A 135 17.05 15.94 -2.46
C VAL A 135 16.03 16.91 -3.05
N SER A 136 14.83 16.43 -3.38
CA SER A 136 13.71 17.21 -3.90
C SER A 136 12.40 16.53 -3.51
N ASP A 137 11.28 17.25 -3.45
CA ASP A 137 10.00 16.63 -3.18
C ASP A 137 9.66 15.62 -4.27
N THR A 138 9.01 14.53 -3.88
CA THR A 138 8.59 13.49 -4.81
C THR A 138 7.17 13.06 -4.52
N PHE A 139 6.43 12.73 -5.57
CA PHE A 139 5.24 11.93 -5.44
C PHE A 139 5.29 10.69 -6.32
N LEU A 140 4.66 9.63 -5.83
CA LEU A 140 4.42 8.40 -6.58
C LEU A 140 3.02 8.50 -7.19
N ASP A 141 2.93 8.38 -8.52
CA ASP A 141 1.63 8.35 -9.20
C ASP A 141 0.99 6.94 -9.15
N SER A 142 -0.29 6.87 -9.51
CA SER A 142 -1.09 5.63 -9.58
C SER A 142 -0.47 4.55 -10.47
N ASP A 143 0.40 4.94 -11.40
CA ASP A 143 1.02 4.08 -12.40
C ASP A 143 2.39 3.58 -11.90
N GLY A 144 2.85 4.07 -10.74
CA GLY A 144 4.10 3.72 -10.11
C GLY A 144 5.29 4.57 -10.55
N ASN A 145 5.07 5.67 -11.27
CA ASN A 145 6.16 6.58 -11.64
C ASN A 145 6.48 7.55 -10.51
N ILE A 146 7.77 7.72 -10.23
CA ILE A 146 8.25 8.76 -9.34
C ILE A 146 8.38 10.05 -10.13
N ARG A 147 7.74 11.11 -9.65
CA ARG A 147 7.89 12.46 -10.17
C ARG A 147 8.60 13.29 -9.11
N SER A 148 9.63 14.03 -9.52
CA SER A 148 10.45 14.86 -8.64
C SER A 148 10.31 16.33 -9.01
N GLY A 149 10.27 17.20 -8.00
CA GLY A 149 10.12 18.63 -8.18
C GLY A 149 9.92 19.35 -6.85
N GLU A 150 9.34 20.54 -6.90
CA GLU A 150 8.91 21.30 -5.73
C GLU A 150 7.40 21.27 -5.63
N ILE A 151 6.85 20.72 -4.54
CA ILE A 151 5.41 20.72 -4.29
C ILE A 151 5.07 22.01 -3.58
N PHE A 152 4.36 22.91 -4.26
CA PHE A 152 4.15 24.26 -3.74
C PHE A 152 2.68 24.59 -3.44
N LYS A 153 1.71 23.82 -3.96
CA LYS A 153 0.30 24.14 -3.74
C LYS A 153 -0.62 22.93 -3.88
N ILE A 154 -1.65 22.90 -3.03
CA ILE A 154 -2.86 22.11 -3.22
C ILE A 154 -3.98 23.07 -3.62
N SER A 155 -4.72 22.75 -4.68
CA SER A 155 -5.82 23.57 -5.20
C SER A 155 -7.02 22.72 -5.58
N ARG A 156 -8.08 23.36 -6.07
CA ARG A 156 -9.21 22.69 -6.69
C ARG A 156 -9.22 23.04 -8.18
N ALA A 157 -9.30 22.04 -9.03
CA ALA A 157 -9.58 22.23 -10.45
C ALA A 157 -11.02 22.76 -10.66
N GLU A 158 -11.34 23.19 -11.87
CA GLU A 158 -12.68 23.68 -12.25
C GLU A 158 -13.80 22.69 -11.90
N ASN A 159 -13.52 21.39 -12.03
CA ASN A 159 -14.44 20.30 -11.66
C ASN A 159 -14.51 20.04 -10.14
N LYS A 160 -14.02 20.96 -9.31
CA LYS A 160 -13.91 20.90 -7.84
C LYS A 160 -13.04 19.76 -7.30
N LYS A 161 -12.40 18.95 -8.15
CA LYS A 161 -11.47 17.91 -7.70
C LYS A 161 -10.19 18.55 -7.17
N ARG A 162 -9.66 17.96 -6.10
CA ARG A 162 -8.42 18.43 -5.50
C ARG A 162 -7.25 18.03 -6.39
N ILE A 163 -6.37 18.99 -6.64
CA ILE A 163 -5.15 18.84 -7.43
C ILE A 163 -3.96 19.31 -6.62
N MET A 164 -2.82 18.67 -6.83
CA MET A 164 -1.53 19.08 -6.32
C MET A 164 -0.72 19.67 -7.47
N LEU A 165 -0.07 20.81 -7.21
CA LEU A 165 0.75 21.52 -8.16
C LEU A 165 2.22 21.35 -7.79
N MET A 166 3.00 20.87 -8.76
CA MET A 166 4.42 20.64 -8.62
C MET A 166 5.19 21.37 -9.71
N LYS A 167 6.28 22.05 -9.35
CA LYS A 167 7.20 22.67 -10.30
C LYS A 167 8.35 21.71 -10.59
N GLY A 168 8.45 21.23 -11.83
CA GLY A 168 9.57 20.41 -12.29
C GLY A 168 10.76 21.26 -12.74
N LYS A 169 11.98 20.71 -12.66
CA LYS A 169 13.21 21.42 -13.06
C LYS A 169 13.24 21.81 -14.56
N PHE A 170 12.55 21.05 -15.41
CA PHE A 170 12.58 21.19 -16.87
C PHE A 170 11.23 21.60 -17.47
N ASN A 171 10.20 21.85 -16.64
CA ASN A 171 8.87 22.18 -17.13
C ASN A 171 8.62 23.68 -16.97
N ALA A 172 8.20 24.34 -18.06
CA ALA A 172 7.81 25.75 -18.04
C ALA A 172 6.54 25.98 -17.22
N SER A 173 5.60 25.02 -17.22
CA SER A 173 4.36 25.07 -16.46
C SER A 173 4.34 24.07 -15.30
N PRO A 174 3.69 24.41 -14.17
CA PRO A 174 3.47 23.47 -13.08
C PRO A 174 2.71 22.23 -13.54
N LEU A 175 3.18 21.06 -13.12
CA LEU A 175 2.46 19.81 -13.27
C LEU A 175 1.27 19.81 -12.30
N SER A 176 0.07 19.61 -12.84
CA SER A 176 -1.16 19.43 -12.06
C SER A 176 -1.49 17.95 -11.96
N VAL A 177 -1.56 17.44 -10.73
CA VAL A 177 -1.83 16.02 -10.46
C VAL A 177 -3.07 15.90 -9.58
N PRO A 178 -4.10 15.17 -10.01
CA PRO A 178 -5.23 14.86 -9.15
C PRO A 178 -4.78 14.11 -7.89
N ASP A 179 -5.29 14.52 -6.73
CA ASP A 179 -4.88 13.95 -5.44
C ASP A 179 -5.08 12.43 -5.34
N HIS A 180 -6.18 11.91 -5.89
CA HIS A 180 -6.48 10.48 -5.94
C HIS A 180 -5.49 9.66 -6.78
N ARG A 181 -4.65 10.31 -7.60
CA ARG A 181 -3.57 9.65 -8.35
C ARG A 181 -2.25 9.65 -7.58
N ILE A 182 -2.18 10.26 -6.39
CA ILE A 182 -0.96 10.33 -5.59
C ILE A 182 -1.04 9.27 -4.50
N SER A 183 -0.11 8.30 -4.54
CA SER A 183 -0.04 7.21 -3.57
C SER A 183 0.97 7.44 -2.46
N LEU A 184 2.01 8.26 -2.72
CA LEU A 184 3.01 8.66 -1.72
C LEU A 184 3.46 10.09 -1.98
N LEU A 185 3.68 10.85 -0.91
CA LEU A 185 4.32 12.16 -0.90
C LEU A 185 5.54 12.11 -0.01
N SER A 186 6.69 12.51 -0.54
CA SER A 186 7.91 12.67 0.23
C SER A 186 8.44 14.08 0.03
N PHE A 187 8.81 14.73 1.13
CA PHE A 187 9.32 16.10 1.12
C PHE A 187 10.84 16.10 1.30
N THR A 188 11.48 17.09 0.69
CA THR A 188 12.91 17.35 0.81
C THR A 188 13.30 17.52 2.28
N GLN A 189 14.30 16.77 2.75
CA GLN A 189 14.88 17.01 4.07
C GLN A 189 15.95 18.10 3.98
N LYS A 190 15.68 19.26 4.58
CA LYS A 190 16.69 20.27 4.86
C LYS A 190 17.35 19.97 6.20
N ASP A 191 18.65 20.26 6.32
CA ASP A 191 19.46 19.96 7.51
C ASP A 191 18.95 20.68 8.78
N ASN A 192 18.14 21.73 8.62
CA ASN A 192 17.41 22.40 9.69
C ASN A 192 15.94 21.95 9.69
N SER A 193 15.67 20.76 10.20
CA SER A 193 14.30 20.29 10.37
C SER A 193 13.57 21.20 11.37
N PRO A 194 12.39 21.76 11.02
CA PRO A 194 11.63 22.59 11.95
C PRO A 194 11.29 21.77 13.20
N HIS A 195 11.52 22.37 14.37
CA HIS A 195 11.11 21.77 15.64
C HIS A 195 9.58 21.83 15.73
N PHE A 196 8.94 20.69 15.52
CA PHE A 196 7.51 20.57 15.62
C PHE A 196 7.10 20.47 17.09
N PRO A 197 6.03 21.18 17.51
CA PRO A 197 5.55 21.09 18.88
C PRO A 197 5.15 19.64 19.22
N GLU A 198 5.46 19.21 20.43
CA GLU A 198 5.10 17.89 20.92
C GLU A 198 3.59 17.70 20.93
N SER A 199 3.14 16.56 20.41
CA SER A 199 1.71 16.19 20.41
C SER A 199 1.43 15.22 21.53
N ASN A 200 0.66 15.68 22.51
CA ASN A 200 0.30 14.88 23.67
C ASN A 200 -0.92 14.00 23.42
N PHE A 201 -1.56 14.10 22.26
CA PHE A 201 -2.79 13.38 21.96
C PHE A 201 -2.77 12.73 20.58
N VAL A 202 -3.48 11.62 20.46
CA VAL A 202 -3.75 10.91 19.20
C VAL A 202 -5.25 10.81 19.00
N ALA A 203 -5.74 11.43 17.93
CA ALA A 203 -7.10 11.29 17.45
C ALA A 203 -7.11 10.23 16.33
N THR A 204 -7.87 9.17 16.52
CA THR A 204 -8.13 8.16 15.49
C THR A 204 -9.37 8.57 14.72
N LEU A 205 -9.30 8.61 13.40
CA LEU A 205 -10.41 8.91 12.49
C LEU A 205 -11.20 7.64 12.16
N LEU A 206 -12.48 7.77 11.79
CA LEU A 206 -13.35 6.63 11.42
C LEU A 206 -12.77 5.74 10.29
N GLN A 207 -11.93 6.29 9.43
CA GLN A 207 -11.28 5.55 8.32
C GLN A 207 -9.86 5.07 8.66
N ASN A 208 -9.57 4.80 9.93
CA ASN A 208 -8.27 4.32 10.43
C ASN A 208 -7.08 5.29 10.24
N GLY A 209 -7.34 6.56 9.88
CA GLY A 209 -6.32 7.61 9.92
C GLY A 209 -6.02 8.03 11.36
N GLN A 210 -4.80 8.51 11.63
CA GLN A 210 -4.42 9.02 12.95
C GLN A 210 -3.84 10.42 12.83
N LEU A 211 -4.26 11.31 13.73
CA LEU A 211 -3.75 12.66 13.86
C LEU A 211 -3.08 12.83 15.21
N LYS A 212 -1.86 13.35 15.21
CA LYS A 212 -1.16 13.78 16.41
C LYS A 212 -1.52 15.24 16.67
N LEU A 213 -2.04 15.53 17.86
CA LEU A 213 -2.61 16.82 18.21
C LEU A 213 -2.11 17.32 19.57
N SER A 214 -2.17 18.63 19.74
CA SER A 214 -1.92 19.37 20.98
C SER A 214 -3.03 20.40 21.19
N ASN A 215 -3.15 20.97 22.40
CA ASN A 215 -4.12 22.02 22.76
C ASN A 215 -5.55 21.72 22.28
N LEU A 216 -6.14 20.67 22.86
CA LEU A 216 -7.47 20.19 22.48
C LEU A 216 -8.57 20.92 23.24
N GLU A 217 -9.59 21.36 22.53
CA GLU A 217 -10.84 21.87 23.08
C GLU A 217 -12.04 21.29 22.31
N LEU A 218 -13.11 20.94 23.01
CA LEU A 218 -14.35 20.47 22.41
C LEU A 218 -15.37 21.61 22.44
N ILE A 219 -15.69 22.16 21.27
CA ILE A 219 -16.58 23.30 21.10
C ILE A 219 -17.62 22.97 20.02
N ASP A 220 -18.90 23.04 20.35
CA ASP A 220 -20.03 22.92 19.40
C ASP A 220 -19.98 21.70 18.47
N GLY A 221 -19.57 20.54 18.99
CA GLY A 221 -19.45 19.31 18.19
C GLY A 221 -18.20 19.25 17.31
N TYR A 222 -17.23 20.13 17.55
CA TYR A 222 -15.92 20.10 16.92
C TYR A 222 -14.81 19.95 17.97
N LEU A 223 -13.78 19.24 17.59
CA LEU A 223 -12.49 19.21 18.26
C LEU A 223 -11.61 20.30 17.62
N GLU A 224 -11.38 21.38 18.36
CA GLU A 224 -10.38 22.39 18.03
C GLU A 224 -9.03 21.95 18.61
N ALA A 225 -8.00 21.94 17.78
CA ALA A 225 -6.71 21.36 18.13
C ALA A 225 -5.57 21.98 17.33
N VAL A 226 -4.33 21.79 17.76
CA VAL A 226 -3.13 22.17 17.00
C VAL A 226 -2.43 20.92 16.49
N HIS A 227 -2.38 20.76 15.17
CA HIS A 227 -1.59 19.73 14.50
C HIS A 227 -0.17 20.27 14.22
N PRO A 228 0.91 19.51 14.50
CA PRO A 228 2.28 20.03 14.43
C PRO A 228 2.68 20.60 13.06
N ILE A 229 2.11 20.04 11.99
CA ILE A 229 2.41 20.48 10.61
C ILE A 229 1.32 21.43 10.07
N LEU A 230 0.07 21.24 10.47
CA LEU A 230 -1.07 21.94 9.84
C LEU A 230 -1.49 23.19 10.63
N GLY A 231 -0.98 23.37 11.85
CA GLY A 231 -1.42 24.42 12.77
C GLY A 231 -2.82 24.12 13.30
N ASN A 232 -3.59 25.17 13.52
CA ASN A 232 -4.95 25.08 14.09
C ASN A 232 -5.87 24.27 13.17
N CYS A 233 -6.53 23.28 13.74
CA CYS A 233 -7.41 22.35 13.07
C CYS A 233 -8.76 22.35 13.79
N LYS A 234 -9.85 22.35 13.02
CA LYS A 234 -11.22 22.15 13.50
C LYS A 234 -11.76 20.86 12.91
N ILE A 235 -11.97 19.85 13.74
CA ILE A 235 -12.31 18.49 13.33
C ILE A 235 -13.70 18.15 13.84
N ASP A 236 -14.64 17.78 12.97
CA ASP A 236 -15.96 17.31 13.39
C ASP A 236 -15.81 16.04 14.24
N ILE A 237 -16.42 16.01 15.44
CA ILE A 237 -16.34 14.84 16.32
C ILE A 237 -16.89 13.58 15.67
N LYS A 238 -17.81 13.70 14.70
CA LYS A 238 -18.33 12.57 13.92
C LYS A 238 -17.28 11.95 13.01
N ALA A 239 -16.20 12.65 12.70
CA ALA A 239 -15.08 12.09 11.96
C ALA A 239 -14.12 11.27 12.85
N LEU A 240 -14.27 11.36 14.18
CA LEU A 240 -13.39 10.71 15.16
C LEU A 240 -13.96 9.35 15.59
N LEU A 241 -13.08 8.36 15.62
CA LEU A 241 -13.31 7.06 16.24
C LEU A 241 -12.92 7.07 17.72
N SER A 242 -11.78 7.68 18.05
CA SER A 242 -11.30 7.78 19.43
C SER A 242 -10.30 8.92 19.61
N LEU A 243 -10.15 9.37 20.85
CA LEU A 243 -9.17 10.37 21.25
C LEU A 243 -8.43 9.87 22.49
N SER A 244 -7.10 9.83 22.45
CA SER A 244 -6.28 9.29 23.53
C SER A 244 -5.10 10.21 23.84
N LYS A 245 -4.72 10.28 25.11
CA LYS A 245 -3.49 10.97 25.54
C LYS A 245 -2.31 10.01 25.38
N GLN A 246 -1.21 10.46 24.79
CA GLN A 246 0.01 9.66 24.71
C GLN A 246 0.56 9.47 26.13
N ALA A 247 0.78 8.21 26.51
CA ALA A 247 1.50 7.90 27.74
C ALA A 247 2.96 8.31 27.56
N ASN A 248 3.44 9.21 28.41
CA ASN A 248 4.87 9.52 28.49
C ASN A 248 5.62 8.27 28.95
N GLN A 249 6.22 7.54 28.01
CA GLN A 249 7.24 6.56 28.36
C GLN A 249 8.47 7.33 28.87
N LYS A 250 8.52 7.60 30.18
CA LYS A 250 9.78 7.88 30.85
C LYS A 250 10.63 6.62 30.70
N SER A 251 11.70 6.69 29.92
CA SER A 251 12.77 5.72 29.92
C SER A 251 13.35 5.69 31.34
N SER A 252 13.01 4.65 32.11
CA SER A 252 13.81 4.29 33.28
C SER A 252 15.13 3.73 32.76
N GLY A 253 16.12 4.61 32.59
CA GLY A 253 17.51 4.19 32.46
C GLY A 253 17.89 3.42 33.73
N ARG A 254 18.18 2.12 33.57
CA ARG A 254 18.94 1.38 34.57
C ARG A 254 20.41 1.76 34.40
N GLN A 255 20.95 2.44 35.41
CA GLN A 255 22.38 2.36 35.74
C GLN A 255 22.70 0.95 36.24
#